data_AF-A0A3A4RSX3-F1
#
_entry.id   AF-A0A3A4RSX3-F1
#
_cell.length_a   1.000
_cell.length_b   1.000
_cell.length_c   1.000
_cell.angle_alpha   90.00
_cell.angle_beta   90.00
_cell.angle_gamma   90.00
#
_symmetry.space_group_name_H-M   'P 1'
#
loop_
_entity.id
_entity.type
_entity.pdbx_description
1 polymer ?
#
loop_
_entity_poly.entity_id
_entity_poly.type
_entity_poly.pdbx_seq_one_letter_code
_entity_poly.pdbx_strand_id
1 'polypeptide(L)'
;MVSNEIKIEDPQAIGEILRTLVAVIEEKDEFLRGHAERVAVTSLNFAKTIGLPQKEVEAIYFAGLLHDIGMVYIPMDILYKPGPLDGDEMVTVRQHPVIAQKILSHIRLLSDTLPIIRHHHEAYDGNGYPDGLKQDEIPIGARMLALTDQYHALISVRPHRPAFTMEKAIEVMFRQKEKFDGRLFREFLNFIQAATKASPENVKHKMDRNAILGIAREIVDKVKKEEIEIPVLPKIFKQVQDILDNPTASPDDLARAIERDAVISVRLIATANSPLYRGNTPVRSVKEAIPRLGIREVKDVVLAIASKSLYQVKNDLLKMLFEKIWQHSLACAYCAKLLAEKLNQKDAEKYFTIGLSHDIGKLMFLRFISNADFVKDVKSVSDIISYLDEINVSLSGVILRHWRLNREFIRAITFQEGATYDKFTGKTVLILNVANHLADNIGYGIGNAPKEMSSLKAISLLNMEPDLPDKIGEEVKIIMQSVANTF
;
A
#
# COMPACT_ATOMS: atom_id res chain seq x y z
N MET A 1 10.79 -29.43 -39.51
CA MET A 1 10.18 -28.94 -38.24
C MET A 1 11.01 -27.76 -37.79
N VAL A 2 10.52 -26.54 -38.00
CA VAL A 2 11.20 -25.32 -37.54
C VAL A 2 10.82 -25.14 -36.07
N SER A 3 11.70 -25.58 -35.17
CA SER A 3 11.63 -25.23 -33.75
C SER A 3 11.95 -23.74 -33.63
N ASN A 4 10.90 -22.90 -33.61
CA ASN A 4 11.02 -21.51 -33.19
C ASN A 4 11.43 -21.48 -31.72
N GLU A 5 12.72 -21.41 -31.44
CA GLU A 5 13.19 -20.93 -30.15
C GLU A 5 12.76 -19.46 -30.03
N ILE A 6 11.78 -19.20 -29.16
CA ILE A 6 11.47 -17.83 -28.73
C ILE A 6 12.70 -17.36 -27.95
N LYS A 7 13.55 -16.59 -28.63
CA LYS A 7 14.63 -15.83 -28.00
C LYS A 7 13.99 -14.72 -27.16
N ILE A 8 13.75 -15.00 -25.88
CA ILE A 8 13.47 -13.96 -24.89
C ILE A 8 14.82 -13.28 -24.62
N GLU A 9 15.20 -12.35 -25.49
CA GLU A 9 16.40 -11.49 -25.35
C GLU A 9 16.07 -10.15 -24.66
N ASP A 10 14.84 -9.96 -24.16
CA ASP A 10 14.39 -8.74 -23.48
C ASP A 10 14.51 -8.87 -21.94
N PRO A 11 15.45 -8.12 -21.30
CA PRO A 11 15.59 -8.08 -19.84
C PRO A 11 14.32 -7.63 -19.11
N GLN A 12 13.45 -6.83 -19.74
CA GLN A 12 12.19 -6.39 -19.13
C GLN A 12 11.19 -7.56 -19.02
N ALA A 13 11.03 -8.34 -20.10
CA ALA A 13 10.17 -9.52 -20.10
C ALA A 13 10.61 -10.56 -19.06
N ILE A 14 11.92 -10.75 -18.89
CA ILE A 14 12.47 -11.63 -17.84
C ILE A 14 12.11 -11.10 -16.46
N GLY A 15 12.27 -9.79 -16.22
CA GLY A 15 11.87 -9.14 -14.98
C GLY A 15 10.38 -9.29 -14.65
N GLU A 16 9.50 -9.17 -15.66
CA GLU A 16 8.05 -9.33 -15.50
C GLU A 16 7.65 -10.77 -15.16
N ILE A 17 8.26 -11.76 -15.81
CA ILE A 17 8.02 -13.18 -15.52
C ILE A 17 8.46 -13.49 -14.09
N LEU A 18 9.64 -13.03 -13.68
CA LEU A 18 10.14 -13.25 -12.31
C LEU A 18 9.24 -12.60 -11.26
N ARG A 19 8.80 -11.35 -11.48
CA ARG A 19 7.84 -10.68 -10.58
C ARG A 19 6.50 -11.42 -10.51
N THR A 20 6.04 -11.96 -11.63
CA THR A 20 4.80 -12.76 -11.68
C THR A 20 4.95 -14.02 -10.82
N LEU A 21 6.07 -14.73 -10.94
CA LEU A 21 6.35 -15.91 -10.13
C LEU A 21 6.42 -15.58 -8.64
N VAL A 22 7.07 -14.48 -8.26
CA VAL A 22 7.09 -13.99 -6.87
C VAL A 22 5.68 -13.68 -6.38
N ALA A 23 4.88 -12.96 -7.15
CA ALA A 23 3.51 -12.60 -6.78
C ALA A 23 2.62 -13.84 -6.53
N VAL A 24 2.79 -14.92 -7.30
CA VAL A 24 2.05 -16.17 -7.07
C VAL A 24 2.33 -16.76 -5.68
N ILE A 25 3.55 -16.63 -5.18
CA ILE A 25 3.94 -17.09 -3.84
C ILE A 25 3.28 -16.21 -2.77
N GLU A 26 3.39 -14.89 -2.95
CA GLU A 26 2.88 -13.89 -2.00
C GLU A 26 1.35 -13.90 -1.88
N GLU A 27 0.63 -14.26 -2.94
CA GLU A 27 -0.83 -14.43 -2.90
C GLU A 27 -1.24 -15.67 -2.11
N LYS A 28 -0.40 -16.71 -2.07
CA LYS A 28 -0.69 -17.92 -1.30
C LYS A 28 -0.38 -17.74 0.18
N ASP A 29 0.71 -17.05 0.51
CA ASP A 29 1.10 -16.80 1.89
C ASP A 29 1.35 -15.31 2.15
N GLU A 30 0.41 -14.66 2.84
CA GLU A 30 0.51 -13.26 3.25
C GLU A 30 1.80 -12.96 4.05
N PHE A 31 2.41 -13.95 4.72
CA PHE A 31 3.67 -13.81 5.46
C PHE A 31 4.92 -13.81 4.57
N LEU A 32 4.82 -14.32 3.34
CA LEU A 32 5.90 -14.28 2.35
C LEU A 32 5.93 -12.96 1.57
N ARG A 33 4.93 -12.07 1.74
CA ARG A 33 4.87 -10.77 1.07
C ARG A 33 6.09 -9.90 1.41
N GLY A 34 6.90 -9.63 0.39
CA GLY A 34 8.18 -8.94 0.48
C GLY A 34 9.30 -9.73 1.16
N HIS A 35 9.08 -10.96 1.64
CA HIS A 35 10.14 -11.81 2.24
C HIS A 35 11.17 -12.18 1.18
N ALA A 36 10.70 -12.72 0.05
CA ALA A 36 11.55 -13.11 -1.07
C ALA A 36 12.42 -11.94 -1.57
N GLU A 37 11.84 -10.74 -1.67
CA GLU A 37 12.58 -9.55 -2.08
C GLU A 37 13.65 -9.15 -1.06
N ARG A 38 13.32 -9.15 0.24
CA ARG A 38 14.29 -8.86 1.31
C ARG A 38 15.43 -9.87 1.34
N VAL A 39 15.12 -11.16 1.22
CA VAL A 39 16.11 -12.24 1.14
C VAL A 39 16.98 -12.08 -0.10
N ALA A 40 16.40 -11.82 -1.27
CA ALA A 40 17.13 -11.63 -2.51
C ALA A 40 18.11 -10.45 -2.46
N VAL A 41 17.63 -9.27 -2.03
CA VAL A 41 18.46 -8.05 -1.92
C VAL A 41 19.56 -8.22 -0.89
N THR A 42 19.25 -8.85 0.24
CA THR A 42 20.26 -9.10 1.30
C THR A 42 21.32 -10.09 0.82
N SER A 43 20.91 -11.17 0.13
CA SER A 43 21.84 -12.17 -0.42
C SER A 43 22.72 -11.59 -1.52
N LEU A 44 22.14 -10.77 -2.41
CA LEU A 44 22.86 -10.02 -3.44
C LEU A 44 23.94 -9.13 -2.82
N ASN A 45 23.56 -8.30 -1.84
CA ASN A 45 24.48 -7.35 -1.22
C ASN A 45 25.58 -8.08 -0.43
N PHE A 46 25.22 -9.14 0.29
CA PHE A 46 26.18 -9.96 1.02
C PHE A 46 27.17 -10.66 0.07
N ALA A 47 26.69 -11.26 -1.03
CA ALA A 47 27.52 -11.87 -2.07
C ALA A 47 28.51 -10.87 -2.70
N LYS A 48 28.05 -9.64 -2.98
CA LYS A 48 28.91 -8.56 -3.46
C LYS A 48 29.96 -8.15 -2.42
N THR A 49 29.59 -8.04 -1.15
CA THR A 49 30.51 -7.64 -0.07
C THR A 49 31.67 -8.63 0.10
N ILE A 50 31.41 -9.93 -0.06
CA ILE A 50 32.46 -10.96 0.05
C ILE A 50 33.21 -11.21 -1.27
N GLY A 51 32.87 -10.47 -2.34
CA GLY A 51 33.61 -10.49 -3.60
C GLY A 51 33.30 -11.67 -4.53
N LEU A 52 32.08 -12.23 -4.50
CA LEU A 52 31.71 -13.28 -5.44
C LEU A 52 31.63 -12.78 -6.90
N PRO A 53 31.89 -13.64 -7.90
CA PRO A 53 31.72 -13.30 -9.30
C PRO A 53 30.28 -12.85 -9.61
N GLN A 54 30.13 -11.87 -10.51
CA GLN A 54 28.83 -11.29 -10.87
C GLN A 54 27.79 -12.35 -11.28
N LYS A 55 28.22 -13.41 -11.98
CA LYS A 55 27.35 -14.52 -12.38
C LYS A 55 26.78 -15.29 -11.18
N GLU A 56 27.58 -15.51 -10.14
CA GLU A 56 27.13 -16.17 -8.90
C GLU A 56 26.22 -15.25 -8.09
N VAL A 57 26.55 -13.95 -8.05
CA VAL A 57 25.73 -12.91 -7.40
C VAL A 57 24.33 -12.86 -8.01
N GLU A 58 24.21 -12.93 -9.33
CA GLU A 58 22.93 -12.98 -10.05
C GLU A 58 22.17 -14.28 -9.76
N ALA A 59 22.85 -15.43 -9.79
CA ALA A 59 22.23 -16.71 -9.47
C ALA A 59 21.66 -16.74 -8.04
N ILE A 60 22.40 -16.18 -7.07
CA ILE A 60 21.98 -16.05 -5.66
C ILE A 60 20.79 -15.09 -5.52
N TYR A 61 20.79 -13.97 -6.25
CA TYR A 61 19.67 -13.03 -6.24
C TYR A 61 18.38 -13.68 -6.72
N PHE A 62 18.42 -14.39 -7.87
CA PHE A 62 17.26 -15.13 -8.36
C PHE A 62 16.85 -16.27 -7.43
N ALA A 63 17.81 -16.93 -6.77
CA ALA A 63 17.49 -17.94 -5.77
C ALA A 63 16.73 -17.33 -4.60
N GLY A 64 17.17 -16.18 -4.09
CA GLY A 64 16.46 -15.46 -3.03
C GLY A 64 15.03 -15.07 -3.40
N LEU A 65 14.78 -14.68 -4.65
CA LEU A 65 13.44 -14.35 -5.12
C LEU A 65 12.52 -15.58 -5.22
N LEU A 66 13.06 -16.74 -5.56
CA LEU A 66 12.27 -17.89 -6.01
C LEU A 66 12.36 -19.13 -5.11
N HIS A 67 13.16 -19.10 -4.04
CA HIS A 67 13.42 -20.28 -3.19
C HIS A 67 12.14 -20.94 -2.67
N ASP A 68 11.16 -20.12 -2.28
CA ASP A 68 9.88 -20.56 -1.72
C ASP A 68 8.78 -20.84 -2.75
N ILE A 69 9.05 -20.82 -4.07
CA ILE A 69 7.99 -21.08 -5.08
C ILE A 69 7.33 -22.45 -4.90
N GLY A 70 8.04 -23.42 -4.32
CA GLY A 70 7.47 -24.73 -4.01
C GLY A 70 6.42 -24.71 -2.91
N MET A 71 6.35 -23.64 -2.11
CA MET A 71 5.32 -23.46 -1.08
C MET A 71 3.91 -23.42 -1.68
N VAL A 72 3.79 -23.15 -3.00
CA VAL A 72 2.53 -23.25 -3.75
C VAL A 72 1.86 -24.61 -3.66
N TYR A 73 2.60 -25.66 -3.31
CA TYR A 73 2.07 -27.02 -3.17
C TYR A 73 1.65 -27.38 -1.74
N ILE A 74 2.01 -26.56 -0.75
CA ILE A 74 1.72 -26.86 0.66
C ILE A 74 0.27 -26.46 1.00
N PRO A 75 -0.53 -27.33 1.64
CA PRO A 75 -1.87 -26.99 2.12
C PRO A 75 -1.90 -25.80 3.10
N MET A 76 -2.95 -24.99 3.02
CA MET A 76 -3.09 -23.77 3.85
C MET A 76 -3.24 -24.10 5.35
N ASP A 77 -3.96 -25.16 5.68
CA ASP A 77 -4.11 -25.64 7.06
C ASP A 77 -2.77 -26.05 7.70
N ILE A 78 -1.80 -26.51 6.89
CA ILE A 78 -0.42 -26.77 7.34
C ILE A 78 0.36 -25.45 7.48
N LEU A 79 0.31 -24.56 6.49
CA LEU A 79 1.03 -23.27 6.53
C LEU A 79 0.59 -22.37 7.70
N TYR A 80 -0.70 -22.37 8.02
CA TYR A 80 -1.30 -21.50 9.05
C TYR A 80 -1.59 -22.22 10.37
N LYS A 81 -1.07 -23.45 10.57
CA LYS A 81 -1.32 -24.22 11.78
C LYS A 81 -0.87 -23.47 13.04
N PRO A 82 -1.77 -23.23 14.02
CA PRO A 82 -1.39 -22.63 15.30
C PRO A 82 -0.71 -23.70 16.19
N GLY A 83 0.60 -23.87 16.04
CA GLY A 83 1.38 -24.82 16.84
C GLY A 83 2.51 -25.49 16.04
N PRO A 84 3.23 -26.44 16.65
CA PRO A 84 4.23 -27.23 15.93
C PRO A 84 3.56 -28.10 14.87
N LEU A 85 4.26 -28.28 13.74
CA LEU A 85 3.90 -29.28 12.75
C LEU A 85 4.18 -30.68 13.29
N ASP A 86 3.32 -31.64 12.96
CA ASP A 86 3.60 -33.05 13.18
C ASP A 86 4.59 -33.60 12.13
N GLY A 87 4.90 -34.90 12.23
CA GLY A 87 5.87 -35.54 11.36
C GLY A 87 5.47 -35.51 9.88
N ASP A 88 4.21 -35.78 9.56
CA ASP A 88 3.72 -35.88 8.19
C ASP A 88 3.58 -34.48 7.56
N GLU A 89 3.14 -33.51 8.36
CA GLU A 89 3.10 -32.09 7.98
C GLU A 89 4.51 -31.55 7.71
N MET A 90 5.49 -31.90 8.57
CA MET A 90 6.88 -31.52 8.38
C MET A 90 7.47 -32.14 7.10
N VAL A 91 7.17 -33.41 6.82
CA VAL A 91 7.58 -34.06 5.56
C VAL A 91 7.00 -33.30 4.36
N THR A 92 5.74 -32.87 4.45
CA THR A 92 5.07 -32.09 3.40
C THR A 92 5.78 -30.76 3.16
N VAL A 93 6.03 -29.97 4.21
CA VAL A 93 6.75 -28.69 4.10
C VAL A 93 8.16 -28.87 3.54
N ARG A 94 8.89 -29.91 3.95
CA ARG A 94 10.26 -30.20 3.48
C ARG A 94 10.35 -30.52 1.98
N GLN A 95 9.23 -30.74 1.28
CA GLN A 95 9.24 -30.94 -0.17
C GLN A 95 9.37 -29.64 -0.96
N HIS A 96 9.13 -28.47 -0.37
CA HIS A 96 9.09 -27.23 -1.15
C HIS A 96 10.38 -26.91 -1.93
N PRO A 97 11.63 -27.21 -1.47
CA PRO A 97 12.81 -26.94 -2.27
C PRO A 97 12.88 -27.83 -3.53
N VAL A 98 12.45 -29.09 -3.40
CA VAL A 98 12.38 -30.06 -4.50
C VAL A 98 11.32 -29.65 -5.53
N ILE A 99 10.15 -29.22 -5.04
CA ILE A 99 9.06 -28.74 -5.87
C ILE A 99 9.45 -27.42 -6.55
N ALA A 100 10.11 -26.52 -5.83
CA ALA A 100 10.60 -25.25 -6.36
C ALA A 100 11.55 -25.49 -7.54
N GLN A 101 12.54 -26.37 -7.37
CA GLN A 101 13.43 -26.77 -8.45
C GLN A 101 12.65 -27.38 -9.62
N LYS A 102 11.67 -28.26 -9.37
CA LYS A 102 10.85 -28.87 -10.42
C LYS A 102 10.09 -27.83 -11.23
N ILE A 103 9.40 -26.89 -10.56
CA ILE A 103 8.65 -25.79 -11.21
C ILE A 103 9.60 -24.95 -12.09
N LEU A 104 10.75 -24.58 -11.55
CA LEU A 104 11.68 -23.66 -12.20
C LEU A 104 12.58 -24.34 -13.25
N SER A 105 12.68 -25.68 -13.25
CA SER A 105 13.53 -26.44 -14.18
C SER A 105 13.20 -26.22 -15.66
N HIS A 106 12.00 -25.74 -15.95
CA HIS A 106 11.56 -25.40 -17.30
C HIS A 106 12.14 -24.08 -17.81
N ILE A 107 12.73 -23.25 -16.94
CA ILE A 107 13.31 -21.95 -17.29
C ILE A 107 14.82 -22.11 -17.41
N ARG A 108 15.33 -22.24 -18.65
CA ARG A 108 16.77 -22.44 -18.93
C ARG A 108 17.67 -21.39 -18.27
N LEU A 109 17.22 -20.13 -18.18
CA LEU A 109 17.96 -19.03 -17.56
C LEU A 109 18.29 -19.29 -16.07
N LEU A 110 17.49 -20.11 -15.39
CA LEU A 110 17.65 -20.39 -13.97
C LEU A 110 18.56 -21.59 -13.69
N SER A 111 19.22 -22.19 -14.70
CA SER A 111 20.02 -23.41 -14.53
C SER A 111 21.00 -23.34 -13.37
N ASP A 112 21.67 -22.20 -13.22
CA ASP A 112 22.71 -21.98 -12.20
C ASP A 112 22.09 -21.61 -10.83
N THR A 113 20.82 -21.22 -10.83
CA THR A 113 20.00 -20.90 -9.65
C THR A 113 19.37 -22.16 -9.04
N LEU A 114 19.05 -23.17 -9.85
CA LEU A 114 18.35 -24.38 -9.40
C LEU A 114 19.05 -25.13 -8.25
N PRO A 115 20.38 -25.34 -8.25
CA PRO A 115 21.06 -25.99 -7.14
C PRO A 115 20.98 -25.17 -5.85
N ILE A 116 21.00 -23.83 -5.96
CA ILE A 116 20.89 -22.94 -4.80
C ILE A 116 19.50 -23.11 -4.16
N ILE A 117 18.45 -23.08 -4.98
CA ILE A 117 17.06 -23.25 -4.53
C ILE A 117 16.83 -24.65 -3.95
N ARG A 118 17.34 -25.71 -4.56
CA ARG A 118 17.12 -27.07 -4.05
C ARG A 118 17.73 -27.26 -2.65
N HIS A 119 18.90 -26.69 -2.42
CA HIS A 119 19.74 -27.01 -1.26
C HIS A 119 19.78 -25.92 -0.18
N HIS A 120 18.93 -24.89 -0.26
CA HIS A 120 18.95 -23.77 0.71
C HIS A 120 18.54 -24.15 2.15
N HIS A 121 18.00 -25.35 2.34
CA HIS A 121 17.71 -25.94 3.65
C HIS A 121 18.64 -27.10 4.04
N GLU A 122 19.70 -27.34 3.26
CA GLU A 122 20.80 -28.19 3.71
C GLU A 122 21.52 -27.49 4.88
N ALA A 123 21.99 -28.28 5.83
CA ALA A 123 22.68 -27.78 7.01
C ALA A 123 24.15 -28.19 6.94
N TYR A 124 25.05 -27.29 7.32
CA TYR A 124 26.50 -27.52 7.20
C TYR A 124 27.00 -28.75 7.96
N ASP A 125 26.30 -29.14 9.03
CA ASP A 125 26.53 -30.34 9.84
C ASP A 125 25.96 -31.64 9.24
N GLY A 126 25.24 -31.57 8.11
CA GLY A 126 24.63 -32.70 7.41
C GLY A 126 23.23 -33.09 7.89
N ASN A 127 22.64 -32.35 8.84
CA ASN A 127 21.29 -32.63 9.37
C ASN A 127 20.16 -31.92 8.60
N GLY A 128 20.47 -31.37 7.43
CA GLY A 128 19.53 -30.64 6.57
C GLY A 128 18.73 -31.54 5.64
N TYR A 129 18.05 -30.91 4.69
CA TYR A 129 17.24 -31.56 3.66
C TYR A 129 17.30 -30.74 2.35
N PRO A 130 16.96 -31.31 1.18
CA PRO A 130 16.37 -32.64 0.94
C PRO A 130 17.34 -33.82 0.81
N ASP A 131 18.62 -33.58 0.52
CA ASP A 131 19.57 -34.61 0.10
C ASP A 131 20.62 -34.96 1.17
N GLY A 132 20.67 -34.21 2.28
CA GLY A 132 21.56 -34.49 3.41
C GLY A 132 23.03 -34.13 3.11
N LEU A 133 23.23 -33.11 2.28
CA LEU A 133 24.56 -32.61 1.94
C LEU A 133 25.20 -31.95 3.16
N LYS A 134 26.53 -32.05 3.28
CA LYS A 134 27.28 -31.43 4.38
C LYS A 134 28.42 -30.57 3.85
N GLN A 135 28.81 -29.59 4.65
CA GLN A 135 29.98 -28.76 4.41
C GLN A 135 30.05 -28.19 2.98
N ASP A 136 31.13 -28.49 2.25
CA ASP A 136 31.38 -27.98 0.90
C ASP A 136 30.64 -28.73 -0.21
N GLU A 137 29.94 -29.82 0.10
CA GLU A 137 29.00 -30.46 -0.83
C GLU A 137 27.79 -29.54 -1.09
N ILE A 138 27.48 -28.63 -0.16
CA ILE A 138 26.42 -27.64 -0.30
C ILE A 138 26.94 -26.48 -1.17
N PRO A 139 26.24 -26.12 -2.27
CA PRO A 139 26.62 -24.98 -3.09
C PRO A 139 26.78 -23.71 -2.26
N ILE A 140 27.82 -22.92 -2.53
CA ILE A 140 28.12 -21.69 -1.77
C ILE A 140 26.90 -20.76 -1.71
N GLY A 141 26.20 -20.58 -2.83
CA GLY A 141 24.98 -19.79 -2.89
C GLY A 141 23.87 -20.31 -1.95
N ALA A 142 23.76 -21.62 -1.77
CA ALA A 142 22.75 -22.22 -0.90
C ALA A 142 23.13 -22.02 0.58
N ARG A 143 24.42 -22.15 0.93
CA ARG A 143 24.95 -21.81 2.25
C ARG A 143 24.71 -20.34 2.61
N MET A 144 24.86 -19.44 1.64
CA MET A 144 24.58 -18.02 1.82
C MET A 144 23.08 -17.73 1.96
N LEU A 145 22.26 -18.37 1.12
CA LEU A 145 20.82 -18.19 1.14
C LEU A 145 20.19 -18.71 2.44
N ALA A 146 20.70 -19.82 2.99
CA ALA A 146 20.30 -20.33 4.30
C ALA A 146 20.51 -19.31 5.42
N LEU A 147 21.59 -18.52 5.37
CA LEU A 147 21.88 -17.47 6.35
C LEU A 147 20.89 -16.31 6.23
N THR A 148 20.67 -15.82 5.01
CA THR A 148 19.81 -14.66 4.76
C THR A 148 18.34 -14.99 4.96
N ASP A 149 17.89 -16.16 4.51
CA ASP A 149 16.53 -16.66 4.75
C ASP A 149 16.26 -16.84 6.24
N GLN A 150 17.15 -17.53 6.97
CA GLN A 150 16.98 -17.69 8.43
C GLN A 150 16.94 -16.35 9.15
N TYR A 151 17.81 -15.40 8.78
CA TYR A 151 17.82 -14.06 9.37
C TYR A 151 16.49 -13.35 9.13
N HIS A 152 16.02 -13.28 7.88
CA HIS A 152 14.75 -12.64 7.52
C HIS A 152 13.55 -13.36 8.14
N ALA A 153 13.57 -14.69 8.20
CA ALA A 153 12.56 -15.50 8.86
C ALA A 153 12.45 -15.17 10.36
N LEU A 154 13.58 -14.86 11.04
CA LEU A 154 13.62 -14.52 12.46
C LEU A 154 13.14 -13.10 12.74
N ILE A 155 13.52 -12.13 11.91
CA ILE A 155 13.12 -10.71 12.07
C ILE A 155 11.76 -10.38 11.43
N SER A 156 11.13 -11.35 10.75
CA SER A 156 9.76 -11.22 10.25
C SER A 156 8.75 -11.80 11.24
N VAL A 157 7.53 -11.25 11.22
CA VAL A 157 6.38 -11.78 11.98
C VAL A 157 5.93 -13.09 11.33
N ARG A 158 5.62 -14.12 12.14
CA ARG A 158 5.03 -15.40 11.69
C ARG A 158 3.75 -15.69 12.49
N PRO A 159 2.82 -16.52 11.98
CA PRO A 159 1.52 -16.79 12.63
C PRO A 159 1.61 -17.13 14.13
N HIS A 160 2.68 -17.81 14.52
CA HIS A 160 2.91 -18.32 15.88
C HIS A 160 4.04 -17.60 16.63
N ARG A 161 4.65 -16.54 16.06
CA ARG A 161 5.83 -15.89 16.66
C ARG A 161 6.00 -14.43 16.22
N PRO A 162 6.18 -13.48 17.16
CA PRO A 162 6.54 -12.11 16.80
C PRO A 162 7.94 -12.03 16.17
N ALA A 163 8.20 -10.95 15.43
CA ALA A 163 9.53 -10.65 14.91
C ALA A 163 10.56 -10.52 16.05
N PHE A 164 11.76 -11.06 15.83
CA PHE A 164 12.89 -10.84 16.73
C PHE A 164 13.61 -9.54 16.37
N THR A 165 14.22 -8.88 17.37
CA THR A 165 15.19 -7.82 17.10
C THR A 165 16.41 -8.42 16.37
N MET A 166 17.20 -7.58 15.73
CA MET A 166 18.42 -8.02 15.06
C MET A 166 19.35 -8.75 16.02
N GLU A 167 19.55 -8.22 17.24
CA GLU A 167 20.39 -8.83 18.27
C GLU A 167 19.86 -10.20 18.66
N LYS A 168 18.53 -10.31 18.81
CA LYS A 168 17.90 -11.58 19.18
C LYS A 168 17.95 -12.60 18.05
N ALA A 169 17.78 -12.17 16.80
CA ALA A 169 17.92 -13.02 15.63
C ALA A 169 19.36 -13.56 15.52
N ILE A 170 20.36 -12.70 15.68
CA ILE A 170 21.78 -13.07 15.72
C ILE A 170 22.05 -14.05 16.86
N GLU A 171 21.53 -13.80 18.06
CA GLU A 171 21.67 -14.70 19.21
C GLU A 171 21.12 -16.10 18.89
N VAL A 172 19.92 -16.17 18.28
CA VAL A 172 19.27 -17.44 17.90
C VAL A 172 20.04 -18.17 16.80
N MET A 173 20.54 -17.46 15.79
CA MET A 173 21.39 -18.04 14.76
C MET A 173 22.71 -18.55 15.35
N PHE A 174 23.30 -17.83 16.29
CA PHE A 174 24.55 -18.23 16.95
C PHE A 174 24.39 -19.50 17.79
N ARG A 175 23.24 -19.69 18.45
CA ARG A 175 22.90 -20.95 19.14
C ARG A 175 22.81 -22.15 18.20
N GLN A 176 22.58 -21.93 16.91
CA GLN A 176 22.49 -22.95 15.87
C GLN A 176 23.65 -22.87 14.87
N LYS A 177 24.78 -22.28 15.26
CA LYS A 177 25.92 -21.99 14.38
C LYS A 177 26.46 -23.20 13.62
N GLU A 178 26.31 -24.40 14.17
CA GLU A 178 26.76 -25.66 13.53
C GLU A 178 25.99 -25.95 12.22
N LYS A 179 24.79 -25.38 12.04
CA LYS A 179 24.02 -25.49 10.79
C LYS A 179 24.58 -24.62 9.67
N PHE A 180 25.43 -23.66 9.98
CA PHE A 180 25.94 -22.69 9.02
C PHE A 180 27.43 -22.88 8.76
N ASP A 181 27.88 -22.51 7.56
CA ASP A 181 29.30 -22.36 7.28
C ASP A 181 29.90 -21.29 8.20
N GLY A 182 30.84 -21.69 9.06
CA GLY A 182 31.40 -20.80 10.08
C GLY A 182 32.15 -19.58 9.52
N ARG A 183 32.70 -19.67 8.30
CA ARG A 183 33.32 -18.53 7.61
C ARG A 183 32.25 -17.58 7.11
N LEU A 184 31.26 -18.09 6.36
CA LEU A 184 30.18 -17.26 5.83
C LEU A 184 29.34 -16.63 6.93
N PHE A 185 29.07 -17.36 8.03
CA PHE A 185 28.33 -16.83 9.16
C PHE A 185 29.05 -15.64 9.79
N ARG A 186 30.37 -15.70 9.95
CA ARG A 186 31.16 -14.57 10.47
C ARG A 186 31.12 -13.36 9.54
N GLU A 187 31.30 -13.57 8.24
CA GLU A 187 31.20 -12.49 7.25
C GLU A 187 29.81 -11.87 7.21
N PHE A 188 28.76 -12.69 7.36
CA PHE A 188 27.39 -12.22 7.43
C PHE A 188 27.13 -11.35 8.66
N LEU A 189 27.66 -11.74 9.83
CA LEU A 189 27.58 -10.90 11.03
C LEU A 189 28.28 -9.55 10.85
N ASN A 190 29.46 -9.54 10.24
CA ASN A 190 30.17 -8.30 9.90
C ASN A 190 29.36 -7.43 8.93
N PHE A 191 28.78 -8.04 7.90
CA PHE A 191 27.94 -7.37 6.90
C PHE A 191 26.73 -6.68 7.54
N ILE A 192 25.99 -7.39 8.40
CA ILE A 192 24.82 -6.83 9.09
C ILE A 192 25.23 -5.71 10.07
N GLN A 193 26.33 -5.88 10.80
CA GLN A 193 26.85 -4.84 11.69
C GLN A 193 27.38 -3.61 10.93
N ALA A 194 28.03 -3.81 9.79
CA ALA A 194 28.54 -2.72 8.95
C ALA A 194 27.41 -1.93 8.30
N ALA A 195 26.35 -2.59 7.81
CA ALA A 195 25.13 -1.94 7.35
C ALA A 195 24.49 -1.06 8.44
N THR A 196 24.64 -1.46 9.70
CA THR A 196 24.16 -0.70 10.87
C THR A 196 25.09 0.47 11.23
N LYS A 197 26.43 0.34 11.05
CA LYS A 197 27.44 1.35 11.39
C LYS A 197 27.71 2.40 10.29
N ALA A 198 27.52 2.04 9.02
CA ALA A 198 27.79 2.92 7.86
C ALA A 198 26.71 3.99 7.62
N SER A 199 25.77 4.19 8.55
CA SER A 199 24.73 5.23 8.48
C SER A 199 24.80 6.28 9.63
N PRO A 200 25.93 6.98 9.92
CA PRO A 200 25.96 7.90 11.06
C PRO A 200 25.33 9.29 10.81
N GLU A 201 25.06 9.72 9.56
CA GLU A 201 24.66 11.13 9.31
C GLU A 201 23.32 11.39 8.60
N ASN A 202 22.53 10.38 8.22
CA ASN A 202 21.21 10.64 7.58
C ASN A 202 20.04 9.77 8.07
N VAL A 203 20.14 9.13 9.24
CA VAL A 203 19.01 8.40 9.84
C VAL A 203 18.82 8.81 11.29
N LYS A 204 18.34 10.04 11.51
CA LYS A 204 17.68 10.36 12.78
C LYS A 204 16.23 9.93 12.67
N HIS A 205 15.96 8.81 13.34
CA HIS A 205 14.66 8.18 13.58
C HIS A 205 13.88 7.84 12.31
N LYS A 206 13.98 6.56 11.89
CA LYS A 206 12.88 5.85 11.26
C LYS A 206 12.28 4.91 12.30
N MET A 207 11.02 5.09 12.68
CA MET A 207 10.25 4.02 13.32
C MET A 207 10.35 2.74 12.46
N ASP A 208 10.54 1.59 13.12
CA ASP A 208 10.50 0.29 12.45
C ASP A 208 9.18 0.14 11.68
N ARG A 209 9.25 -0.11 10.37
CA ARG A 209 8.09 -0.39 9.51
C ARG A 209 7.14 -1.39 10.16
N ASN A 210 7.68 -2.41 10.82
CA ASN A 210 6.89 -3.43 11.49
C ASN A 210 6.17 -2.90 12.73
N ALA A 211 6.72 -1.91 13.42
CA ALA A 211 6.05 -1.25 14.53
C ALA A 211 4.87 -0.40 14.02
N ILE A 212 5.06 0.40 12.98
CA ILE A 212 3.99 1.24 12.40
C ILE A 212 2.86 0.36 11.83
N LEU A 213 3.20 -0.66 11.04
CA LEU A 213 2.22 -1.59 10.50
C LEU A 213 1.58 -2.47 11.59
N GLY A 214 2.32 -2.78 12.66
CA GLY A 214 1.80 -3.47 13.84
C GLY A 214 0.72 -2.66 14.54
N ILE A 215 0.97 -1.36 14.76
CA ILE A 215 -0.03 -0.43 15.31
C ILE A 215 -1.25 -0.35 14.39
N ALA A 216 -1.04 -0.29 13.07
CA ALA A 216 -2.15 -0.27 12.11
C ALA A 216 -3.00 -1.54 12.17
N ARG A 217 -2.38 -2.73 12.29
CA ARG A 217 -3.10 -4.00 12.47
C ARG A 217 -3.85 -4.06 13.79
N GLU A 218 -3.23 -3.61 14.88
CA GLU A 218 -3.89 -3.55 16.19
C GLU A 218 -5.13 -2.64 16.12
N ILE A 219 -5.01 -1.49 15.47
CA ILE A 219 -6.15 -0.58 15.23
C ILE A 219 -7.23 -1.29 14.43
N VAL A 220 -6.89 -1.96 13.33
CA VAL A 220 -7.85 -2.70 12.50
C VAL A 220 -8.58 -3.77 13.32
N ASP A 221 -7.87 -4.54 14.14
CA ASP A 221 -8.45 -5.60 14.96
C ASP A 221 -9.35 -5.04 16.05
N LYS A 222 -8.92 -3.96 16.73
CA LYS A 222 -9.75 -3.27 17.72
C LYS A 222 -11.01 -2.67 17.10
N VAL A 223 -10.91 -2.11 15.89
CA VAL A 223 -12.08 -1.63 15.14
C VAL A 223 -13.04 -2.78 14.80
N LYS A 224 -12.53 -3.94 14.34
CA LYS A 224 -13.37 -5.11 14.05
C LYS A 224 -14.06 -5.69 15.28
N LYS A 225 -13.42 -5.59 16.45
CA LYS A 225 -13.96 -6.02 17.75
C LYS A 225 -14.82 -4.96 18.44
N GLU A 226 -15.04 -3.81 17.79
CA GLU A 226 -15.78 -2.66 18.34
C GLU A 226 -15.16 -2.09 19.64
N GLU A 227 -13.86 -2.30 19.85
CA GLU A 227 -13.09 -1.79 21.00
C GLU A 227 -12.64 -0.32 20.80
N ILE A 228 -12.67 0.18 19.56
CA ILE A 228 -12.39 1.58 19.22
C ILE A 228 -13.61 2.18 18.54
N GLU A 229 -14.07 3.32 19.05
CA GLU A 229 -15.19 4.06 18.48
C GLU A 229 -14.77 4.73 17.16
N ILE A 230 -15.43 4.35 16.06
CA ILE A 230 -15.29 5.04 14.78
C ILE A 230 -16.17 6.30 14.81
N PRO A 231 -15.66 7.46 14.40
CA PRO A 231 -16.46 8.67 14.26
C PRO A 231 -17.69 8.40 13.41
N VAL A 232 -18.85 8.80 13.93
CA VAL A 232 -20.10 8.70 13.19
C VAL A 232 -20.03 9.65 12.01
N LEU A 233 -20.36 9.16 10.81
CA LEU A 233 -20.52 10.01 9.64
C LEU A 233 -21.52 11.12 9.98
N PRO A 234 -21.19 12.41 9.76
CA PRO A 234 -22.08 13.50 10.12
C PRO A 234 -23.48 13.27 9.57
N LYS A 235 -24.52 13.33 10.43
CA LYS A 235 -25.91 13.00 10.04
C LYS A 235 -26.38 13.77 8.80
N ILE A 236 -25.85 14.97 8.62
CA ILE A 236 -26.09 15.84 7.47
C ILE A 236 -25.65 15.21 6.14
N PHE A 237 -24.55 14.43 6.13
CA PHE A 237 -24.10 13.70 4.95
C PHE A 237 -25.20 12.77 4.44
N LYS A 238 -25.74 11.95 5.34
CA LYS A 238 -26.79 10.99 5.01
C LYS A 238 -28.09 11.71 4.60
N GLN A 239 -28.46 12.78 5.30
CA GLN A 239 -29.65 13.56 4.97
C GLN A 239 -29.56 14.22 3.59
N VAL A 240 -28.42 14.82 3.26
CA VAL A 240 -28.20 15.45 1.95
C VAL A 240 -28.19 14.38 0.85
N GLN A 241 -27.54 13.24 1.09
CA GLN A 241 -27.56 12.11 0.17
C GLN A 241 -29.00 11.60 -0.07
N ASP A 242 -29.76 11.32 0.99
CA ASP A 242 -31.13 10.80 0.92
C ASP A 242 -32.08 11.77 0.19
N ILE A 243 -31.90 13.09 0.37
CA ILE A 243 -32.67 14.12 -0.33
C ILE A 243 -32.33 14.14 -1.83
N LEU A 244 -31.06 14.01 -2.19
CA LEU A 244 -30.61 14.08 -3.57
C LEU A 244 -30.92 12.80 -4.37
N ASP A 245 -30.95 11.64 -3.70
CA ASP A 245 -31.34 10.37 -4.30
C ASP A 245 -32.87 10.26 -4.47
N ASN A 246 -33.65 11.19 -3.88
CA ASN A 246 -35.09 11.25 -4.04
C ASN A 246 -35.49 12.10 -5.27
N PRO A 247 -36.11 11.50 -6.32
CA PRO A 247 -36.50 12.22 -7.53
C PRO A 247 -37.53 13.33 -7.32
N THR A 248 -38.23 13.35 -6.17
CA THR A 248 -39.26 14.35 -5.87
C THR A 248 -38.78 15.46 -4.93
N ALA A 249 -37.51 15.47 -4.51
CA ALA A 249 -37.01 16.46 -3.57
C ALA A 249 -36.87 17.85 -4.20
N SER A 250 -37.24 18.89 -3.44
CA SER A 250 -37.12 20.28 -3.86
C SER A 250 -35.79 20.92 -3.40
N PRO A 251 -35.31 21.98 -4.06
CA PRO A 251 -34.21 22.80 -3.55
C PRO A 251 -34.45 23.34 -2.13
N ASP A 252 -35.71 23.57 -1.75
CA ASP A 252 -36.09 23.98 -0.40
C ASP A 252 -35.93 22.87 0.65
N ASP A 253 -36.09 21.59 0.26
CA ASP A 253 -35.79 20.46 1.15
C ASP A 253 -34.30 20.40 1.49
N LEU A 254 -33.46 20.60 0.47
CA LEU A 254 -32.01 20.68 0.62
C LEU A 254 -31.61 21.90 1.47
N ALA A 255 -32.22 23.06 1.23
CA ALA A 255 -31.99 24.26 2.04
C ALA A 255 -32.32 24.02 3.52
N ARG A 256 -33.49 23.45 3.81
CA ARG A 256 -33.92 23.14 5.19
C ARG A 256 -33.03 22.12 5.88
N ALA A 257 -32.48 21.16 5.14
CA ALA A 257 -31.53 20.21 5.70
C ALA A 257 -30.22 20.88 6.09
N ILE A 258 -29.67 21.74 5.22
CA ILE A 258 -28.42 22.47 5.44
C ILE A 258 -28.57 23.52 6.55
N GLU A 259 -29.68 24.27 6.57
CA GLU A 259 -29.97 25.32 7.58
C GLU A 259 -30.02 24.81 9.02
N ARG A 260 -30.17 23.49 9.22
CA ARG A 260 -30.08 22.86 10.55
C ARG A 260 -28.66 22.81 11.09
N ASP A 261 -27.65 22.99 10.24
CA ASP A 261 -26.25 23.07 10.62
C ASP A 261 -25.70 24.47 10.30
N ALA A 262 -25.51 25.27 11.35
CA ALA A 262 -25.07 26.66 11.22
C ALA A 262 -23.67 26.79 10.60
N VAL A 263 -22.77 25.83 10.83
CA VAL A 263 -21.40 25.87 10.30
C VAL A 263 -21.41 25.58 8.80
N ILE A 264 -22.14 24.55 8.39
CA ILE A 264 -22.31 24.22 6.96
C ILE A 264 -23.02 25.36 6.23
N SER A 265 -24.06 25.93 6.84
CA SER A 265 -24.81 27.05 6.27
C SER A 265 -23.92 28.27 5.99
N VAL A 266 -23.15 28.71 6.99
CA VAL A 266 -22.25 29.87 6.86
C VAL A 266 -21.16 29.60 5.81
N ARG A 267 -20.58 28.40 5.81
CA ARG A 267 -19.52 28.03 4.85
C ARG A 267 -20.04 27.87 3.43
N LEU A 268 -21.25 27.36 3.24
CA LEU A 268 -21.90 27.30 1.93
C LEU A 268 -22.18 28.70 1.38
N ILE A 269 -22.65 29.63 2.22
CA ILE A 269 -22.84 31.04 1.85
C ILE A 269 -21.51 31.70 1.51
N ALA A 270 -20.46 31.45 2.31
CA ALA A 270 -19.11 31.94 2.02
C ALA A 270 -18.59 31.40 0.68
N THR A 271 -18.87 30.13 0.37
CA THR A 271 -18.53 29.50 -0.91
C THR A 271 -19.25 30.14 -2.08
N ALA A 272 -20.56 30.39 -1.96
CA ALA A 272 -21.35 31.06 -2.99
C ALA A 272 -20.89 32.51 -3.28
N ASN A 273 -20.13 33.11 -2.36
CA ASN A 273 -19.52 34.43 -2.49
C ASN A 273 -18.02 34.39 -2.83
N SER A 274 -17.42 33.20 -3.00
CA SER A 274 -16.00 33.07 -3.34
C SER A 274 -15.72 33.64 -4.74
N PRO A 275 -14.46 33.97 -5.08
CA PRO A 275 -14.09 34.46 -6.41
C PRO A 275 -14.57 33.56 -7.57
N LEU A 276 -14.73 32.26 -7.31
CA LEU A 276 -15.17 31.26 -8.29
C LEU A 276 -16.68 31.34 -8.59
N TYR A 277 -17.51 31.62 -7.58
CA TYR A 277 -18.97 31.59 -7.69
C TYR A 277 -19.66 32.94 -7.51
N ARG A 278 -18.92 33.99 -7.16
CA ARG A 278 -19.49 35.32 -6.91
C ARG A 278 -20.14 35.87 -8.18
N GLY A 279 -21.38 36.32 -8.03
CA GLY A 279 -22.09 37.13 -9.01
C GLY A 279 -22.05 38.60 -8.62
N ASN A 280 -22.86 39.41 -9.30
CA ASN A 280 -22.93 40.86 -9.05
C ASN A 280 -23.52 41.22 -7.68
N THR A 281 -24.25 40.30 -7.05
CA THR A 281 -24.88 40.48 -5.73
C THR A 281 -24.36 39.46 -4.71
N PRO A 282 -24.11 39.89 -3.46
CA PRO A 282 -23.71 39.00 -2.39
C PRO A 282 -24.86 38.11 -1.94
N VAL A 283 -24.59 36.82 -1.80
CA VAL A 283 -25.49 35.80 -1.26
C VAL A 283 -25.53 35.90 0.27
N ARG A 284 -26.72 35.90 0.88
CA ARG A 284 -26.87 36.07 2.34
C ARG A 284 -27.60 34.91 3.04
N SER A 285 -28.16 33.99 2.28
CA SER A 285 -28.91 32.84 2.80
C SER A 285 -28.58 31.56 2.04
N VAL A 286 -28.84 30.40 2.67
CA VAL A 286 -28.66 29.09 2.03
C VAL A 286 -29.59 28.97 0.81
N LYS A 287 -30.81 29.50 0.90
CA LYS A 287 -31.78 29.55 -0.21
C LYS A 287 -31.29 30.37 -1.41
N GLU A 288 -30.48 31.41 -1.19
CA GLU A 288 -29.82 32.15 -2.28
C GLU A 288 -28.55 31.45 -2.77
N ALA A 289 -27.85 30.71 -1.90
CA ALA A 289 -26.63 29.98 -2.24
C ALA A 289 -26.92 28.80 -3.18
N ILE A 290 -28.00 28.06 -2.96
CA ILE A 290 -28.36 26.88 -3.74
C ILE A 290 -28.54 27.17 -5.24
N PRO A 291 -29.35 28.16 -5.67
CA PRO A 291 -29.47 28.48 -7.09
C PRO A 291 -28.20 29.14 -7.67
N ARG A 292 -27.38 29.80 -6.84
CA ARG A 292 -26.09 30.37 -7.28
C ARG A 292 -25.08 29.30 -7.66
N LEU A 293 -24.95 28.29 -6.79
CA LEU A 293 -24.00 27.20 -6.95
C LEU A 293 -24.56 26.10 -7.87
N GLY A 294 -25.87 25.89 -7.84
CA GLY A 294 -26.53 24.73 -8.43
C GLY A 294 -26.54 23.53 -7.48
N ILE A 295 -27.56 22.68 -7.60
CA ILE A 295 -27.80 21.55 -6.68
C ILE A 295 -26.59 20.59 -6.60
N ARG A 296 -25.95 20.33 -7.75
CA ARG A 296 -24.78 19.45 -7.85
C ARG A 296 -23.58 20.01 -7.11
N GLU A 297 -23.31 21.30 -7.24
CA GLU A 297 -22.18 21.93 -6.55
C GLU A 297 -22.44 22.11 -5.05
N VAL A 298 -23.69 22.39 -4.66
CA VAL A 298 -24.11 22.42 -3.25
C VAL A 298 -23.82 21.08 -2.58
N LYS A 299 -24.11 19.96 -3.24
CA LYS A 299 -23.80 18.62 -2.75
C LYS A 299 -22.31 18.52 -2.41
N ASP A 300 -21.45 18.82 -3.37
CA ASP A 300 -19.99 18.68 -3.21
C ASP A 300 -19.44 19.57 -2.10
N VAL A 301 -19.91 20.82 -2.02
CA VAL A 301 -19.52 21.77 -0.97
C VAL A 301 -19.98 21.29 0.42
N VAL A 302 -21.22 20.81 0.55
CA VAL A 302 -21.73 20.31 1.84
C VAL A 302 -21.01 19.03 2.25
N LEU A 303 -20.74 18.12 1.31
CA LEU A 303 -19.96 16.91 1.55
C LEU A 303 -18.53 17.25 2.00
N ALA A 304 -17.90 18.24 1.36
CA ALA A 304 -16.58 18.73 1.74
C ALA A 304 -16.58 19.33 3.15
N ILE A 305 -17.52 20.24 3.47
CA ILE A 305 -17.60 20.86 4.81
C ILE A 305 -17.88 19.81 5.89
N ALA A 306 -18.85 18.92 5.67
CA ALA A 306 -19.20 17.87 6.62
C ALA A 306 -17.99 16.94 6.87
N SER A 307 -17.31 16.55 5.78
CA SER A 307 -16.12 15.70 5.87
C SER A 307 -14.96 16.40 6.57
N LYS A 308 -14.77 17.71 6.41
CA LYS A 308 -13.66 18.45 7.05
C LYS A 308 -13.64 18.31 8.57
N SER A 309 -14.78 18.11 9.22
CA SER A 309 -14.84 17.81 10.66
C SER A 309 -14.05 16.55 11.07
N LEU A 310 -13.92 15.58 10.16
CA LEU A 310 -13.12 14.37 10.34
C LEU A 310 -11.61 14.69 10.32
N TYR A 311 -11.21 15.77 9.63
CA TYR A 311 -9.84 16.24 9.44
C TYR A 311 -9.37 17.24 10.52
N GLN A 312 -10.13 17.40 11.61
CA GLN A 312 -9.72 18.22 12.76
C GLN A 312 -9.03 17.37 13.83
N VAL A 313 -7.86 17.83 14.28
CA VAL A 313 -7.08 17.21 15.36
C VAL A 313 -6.64 18.25 16.38
N LYS A 314 -6.61 17.88 17.67
CA LYS A 314 -6.14 18.75 18.76
C LYS A 314 -4.61 18.82 18.88
N ASN A 315 -3.90 17.84 18.31
CA ASN A 315 -2.45 17.72 18.38
C ASN A 315 -1.79 18.63 17.34
N ASP A 316 -1.04 19.65 17.80
CA ASP A 316 -0.39 20.64 16.95
C ASP A 316 0.68 20.05 16.01
N LEU A 317 1.31 18.93 16.39
CA LEU A 317 2.32 18.25 15.57
C LEU A 317 1.72 17.65 14.29
N LEU A 318 0.49 17.13 14.37
CA LEU A 318 -0.19 16.47 13.26
C LEU A 318 -1.06 17.43 12.44
N LYS A 319 -1.32 18.63 12.94
CA LYS A 319 -2.18 19.63 12.30
C LYS A 319 -1.78 19.93 10.85
N MET A 320 -0.48 20.09 10.59
CA MET A 320 0.02 20.32 9.23
C MET A 320 -0.19 19.11 8.30
N LEU A 321 -0.06 17.89 8.82
CA LEU A 321 -0.25 16.67 8.03
C LEU A 321 -1.73 16.44 7.71
N PHE A 322 -2.63 16.67 8.69
CA PHE A 322 -4.08 16.61 8.46
C PHE A 322 -4.53 17.64 7.41
N GLU A 323 -3.98 18.86 7.45
CA GLU A 323 -4.28 19.89 6.45
C GLU A 323 -3.79 19.47 5.05
N LYS A 324 -2.59 18.87 4.94
CA LYS A 324 -2.11 18.32 3.67
C LYS A 324 -2.99 17.18 3.14
N ILE A 325 -3.40 16.25 4.02
CA ILE A 325 -4.29 15.13 3.64
C ILE A 325 -5.67 15.65 3.20
N TRP A 326 -6.18 16.69 3.86
CA TRP A 326 -7.40 17.38 3.45
C TRP A 326 -7.27 17.99 2.05
N GLN A 327 -6.22 18.78 1.82
CA GLN A 327 -5.99 19.45 0.53
C GLN A 327 -5.80 18.44 -0.60
N HIS A 328 -5.06 17.36 -0.35
CA HIS A 328 -4.88 16.26 -1.28
C HIS A 328 -6.21 15.57 -1.62
N SER A 329 -7.00 15.21 -0.61
CA SER A 329 -8.31 14.55 -0.79
C SER A 329 -9.28 15.43 -1.58
N LEU A 330 -9.28 16.74 -1.31
CA LEU A 330 -10.12 17.70 -2.03
C LEU A 330 -9.67 17.89 -3.49
N ALA A 331 -8.37 18.00 -3.74
CA ALA A 331 -7.83 18.05 -5.10
C ALA A 331 -8.16 16.78 -5.89
N CYS A 332 -7.96 15.61 -5.28
CA CYS A 332 -8.32 14.31 -5.86
C CYS A 332 -9.82 14.22 -6.17
N ALA A 333 -10.70 14.73 -5.29
CA ALA A 333 -12.14 14.78 -5.52
C ALA A 333 -12.52 15.59 -6.77
N TYR A 334 -11.96 16.80 -6.92
CA TYR A 334 -12.21 17.63 -8.10
C TYR A 334 -11.61 17.02 -9.38
N CYS A 335 -10.38 16.47 -9.31
CA CYS A 335 -9.79 15.72 -10.41
C CYS A 335 -10.70 14.57 -10.86
N ALA A 336 -11.17 13.75 -9.92
CA ALA A 336 -12.00 12.59 -10.22
C ALA A 336 -13.36 12.99 -10.84
N LYS A 337 -14.00 14.05 -10.33
CA LYS A 337 -15.24 14.61 -10.88
C LYS A 337 -15.05 15.09 -12.32
N LEU A 338 -14.08 15.98 -12.56
CA LEU A 338 -13.83 16.55 -13.88
C LEU A 338 -13.40 15.48 -14.89
N LEU A 339 -12.57 14.52 -14.48
CA LEU A 339 -12.23 13.35 -15.31
C LEU A 339 -13.48 12.56 -15.69
N ALA A 340 -14.36 12.27 -14.73
CA ALA A 340 -15.60 11.55 -14.99
C ALA A 340 -16.54 12.30 -15.95
N GLU A 341 -16.65 13.63 -15.83
CA GLU A 341 -17.44 14.46 -16.75
C GLU A 341 -16.88 14.41 -18.17
N LYS A 342 -15.57 14.63 -18.34
CA LYS A 342 -14.91 14.60 -19.65
C LYS A 342 -14.94 13.22 -20.30
N LEU A 343 -14.94 12.15 -19.49
CA LEU A 343 -15.11 10.76 -19.93
C LEU A 343 -16.59 10.33 -20.02
N ASN A 344 -17.54 11.28 -20.00
CA ASN A 344 -18.98 11.06 -20.16
C ASN A 344 -19.56 9.99 -19.20
N GLN A 345 -19.13 9.97 -17.94
CA GLN A 345 -19.72 9.11 -16.92
C GLN A 345 -21.08 9.69 -16.47
N LYS A 346 -22.07 8.82 -16.23
CA LYS A 346 -23.46 9.23 -15.97
C LYS A 346 -23.68 9.98 -14.65
N ASP A 347 -22.79 9.77 -13.68
CA ASP A 347 -22.89 10.31 -12.32
C ASP A 347 -21.47 10.72 -11.90
N ALA A 348 -21.11 11.97 -12.20
CA ALA A 348 -19.78 12.52 -11.93
C ALA A 348 -19.62 12.90 -10.45
N GLU A 349 -20.72 13.29 -9.81
CA GLU A 349 -20.81 13.66 -8.41
C GLU A 349 -20.43 12.49 -7.48
N LYS A 350 -20.72 11.26 -7.91
CA LYS A 350 -20.20 10.05 -7.26
C LYS A 350 -18.67 10.04 -7.17
N TYR A 351 -17.98 10.44 -8.23
CA TYR A 351 -16.51 10.43 -8.28
C TYR A 351 -15.89 11.48 -7.37
N PHE A 352 -16.56 12.63 -7.19
CA PHE A 352 -16.16 13.60 -6.16
C PHE A 352 -16.16 12.96 -4.77
N THR A 353 -17.24 12.26 -4.42
CA THR A 353 -17.37 11.62 -3.09
C THR A 353 -16.32 10.51 -2.89
N ILE A 354 -16.05 9.73 -3.95
CA ILE A 354 -15.01 8.69 -3.94
C ILE A 354 -13.63 9.32 -3.73
N GLY A 355 -13.27 10.34 -4.51
CA GLY A 355 -12.00 11.05 -4.39
C GLY A 355 -11.84 11.75 -3.05
N LEU A 356 -12.90 12.31 -2.48
CA LEU A 356 -12.83 12.91 -1.14
C LEU A 356 -12.56 11.88 -0.04
N SER A 357 -13.06 10.65 -0.21
CA SER A 357 -13.00 9.59 0.80
C SER A 357 -11.82 8.64 0.65
N HIS A 358 -11.01 8.79 -0.42
CA HIS A 358 -10.02 7.78 -0.82
C HIS A 358 -8.87 7.60 0.17
N ASP A 359 -8.59 8.63 0.98
CA ASP A 359 -7.54 8.67 1.98
C ASP A 359 -8.07 8.60 3.42
N ILE A 360 -9.31 8.14 3.59
CA ILE A 360 -9.95 8.08 4.91
C ILE A 360 -9.19 7.14 5.88
N GLY A 361 -8.55 6.09 5.36
CA GLY A 361 -7.70 5.20 6.15
C GLY A 361 -6.49 5.93 6.75
N LYS A 362 -5.81 6.79 5.97
CA LYS A 362 -4.70 7.63 6.47
C LYS A 362 -5.19 8.51 7.62
N LEU A 363 -6.34 9.15 7.41
CA LEU A 363 -6.95 10.05 8.39
C LEU A 363 -7.31 9.33 9.70
N MET A 364 -7.99 8.19 9.59
CA MET A 364 -8.43 7.42 10.74
C MET A 364 -7.24 6.86 11.52
N PHE A 365 -6.21 6.37 10.82
CA PHE A 365 -4.99 5.91 11.46
C PHE A 365 -4.33 7.03 12.28
N LEU A 366 -4.10 8.19 11.67
CA LEU A 366 -3.49 9.33 12.34
C LEU A 366 -4.31 9.82 13.54
N ARG A 367 -5.64 9.77 13.45
CA ARG A 367 -6.54 10.15 14.53
C ARG A 367 -6.49 9.16 15.69
N PHE A 368 -6.47 7.86 15.40
CA PHE A 368 -6.40 6.83 16.43
C PHE A 368 -5.06 6.83 17.15
N ILE A 369 -3.95 6.99 16.43
CA ILE A 369 -2.65 7.16 17.10
C ILE A 369 -2.67 8.44 17.91
N SER A 370 -3.19 9.57 17.41
CA SER A 370 -3.20 10.85 18.14
C SER A 370 -4.00 10.87 19.45
N ASN A 371 -5.01 10.02 19.60
CA ASN A 371 -5.92 10.02 20.75
C ASN A 371 -5.62 8.90 21.76
N ALA A 372 -4.63 8.07 21.50
CA ALA A 372 -4.31 6.89 22.29
C ALA A 372 -2.90 6.98 22.90
N ASP A 373 -2.62 6.17 23.93
CA ASP A 373 -1.28 6.03 24.53
C ASP A 373 -0.20 5.55 23.54
N PHE A 374 -0.58 5.17 22.30
CA PHE A 374 0.32 4.77 21.21
C PHE A 374 1.29 5.89 20.76
N VAL A 375 1.07 7.16 21.13
CA VAL A 375 1.94 8.30 20.74
C VAL A 375 3.28 8.34 21.46
N LYS A 376 3.47 7.61 22.56
CA LYS A 376 4.69 7.78 23.40
C LYS A 376 6.00 7.51 22.65
N ASP A 377 5.95 6.73 21.57
CA ASP A 377 7.12 6.37 20.76
C ASP A 377 7.18 7.06 19.37
N VAL A 378 6.13 7.80 18.97
CA VAL A 378 6.10 8.52 17.69
C VAL A 378 6.85 9.84 17.83
N LYS A 379 8.14 9.84 17.51
CA LYS A 379 9.03 11.02 17.63
C LYS A 379 9.14 11.86 16.36
N SER A 380 8.72 11.34 15.20
CA SER A 380 8.71 12.06 13.92
C SER A 380 7.52 11.66 13.03
N VAL A 381 6.90 12.65 12.39
CA VAL A 381 5.78 12.47 11.45
C VAL A 381 6.26 11.92 10.09
N SER A 382 7.54 12.14 9.74
CA SER A 382 8.13 11.68 8.46
C SER A 382 8.08 10.16 8.27
N ASP A 383 8.20 9.42 9.37
CA ASP A 383 8.26 7.96 9.34
C ASP A 383 6.90 7.35 9.10
N ILE A 384 5.86 7.96 9.65
CA ILE A 384 4.48 7.56 9.42
C ILE A 384 4.10 7.80 7.96
N ILE A 385 4.46 8.96 7.41
CA ILE A 385 4.14 9.33 6.02
C ILE A 385 4.60 8.25 5.03
N SER A 386 5.78 7.65 5.25
CA SER A 386 6.35 6.62 4.37
C SER A 386 5.54 5.32 4.32
N TYR A 387 4.58 5.12 5.24
CA TYR A 387 3.74 3.93 5.32
C TYR A 387 2.24 4.24 5.27
N LEU A 388 1.86 5.51 5.12
CA LEU A 388 0.46 5.91 5.12
C LEU A 388 -0.33 5.28 3.98
N ASP A 389 0.25 5.13 2.79
CA ASP A 389 -0.43 4.53 1.64
C ASP A 389 -0.76 3.05 1.89
N GLU A 390 0.20 2.30 2.43
CA GLU A 390 0.01 0.90 2.81
C GLU A 390 -1.07 0.75 3.90
N ILE A 391 -1.04 1.63 4.91
CA ILE A 391 -2.05 1.65 5.97
C ILE A 391 -3.43 2.02 5.40
N ASN A 392 -3.48 2.98 4.48
CA ASN A 392 -4.71 3.49 3.90
C ASN A 392 -5.55 2.37 3.28
N VAL A 393 -4.92 1.50 2.48
CA VAL A 393 -5.60 0.38 1.81
C VAL A 393 -6.26 -0.54 2.83
N SER A 394 -5.54 -0.89 3.91
CA SER A 394 -6.03 -1.81 4.93
C SER A 394 -7.16 -1.22 5.78
N LEU A 395 -7.02 0.05 6.20
CA LEU A 395 -7.95 0.66 7.14
C LEU A 395 -9.19 1.25 6.44
N SER A 396 -9.04 1.83 5.25
CA SER A 396 -10.16 2.36 4.47
C SER A 396 -11.24 1.30 4.23
N GLY A 397 -10.85 0.08 3.84
CA GLY A 397 -11.82 -1.00 3.61
C GLY A 397 -12.67 -1.34 4.85
N VAL A 398 -12.08 -1.26 6.06
CA VAL A 398 -12.79 -1.55 7.31
C VAL A 398 -13.72 -0.40 7.70
N ILE A 399 -13.23 0.85 7.64
CA ILE A 399 -14.00 2.05 7.97
C ILE A 399 -15.21 2.22 7.04
N LEU A 400 -14.99 2.09 5.73
CA LEU A 400 -16.05 2.26 4.72
C LEU A 400 -17.14 1.18 4.86
N ARG A 401 -16.78 -0.06 5.24
CA ARG A 401 -17.75 -1.12 5.56
C ARG A 401 -18.54 -0.80 6.82
N HIS A 402 -17.89 -0.28 7.86
CA HIS A 402 -18.56 0.13 9.10
C HIS A 402 -19.58 1.25 8.85
N TRP A 403 -19.25 2.23 8.00
CA TRP A 403 -20.18 3.27 7.56
C TRP A 403 -21.22 2.80 6.54
N ARG A 404 -21.22 1.51 6.16
CA ARG A 404 -22.17 0.89 5.24
C ARG A 404 -22.25 1.58 3.87
N LEU A 405 -21.12 2.09 3.38
CA LEU A 405 -21.06 2.68 2.04
C LEU A 405 -21.18 1.61 0.96
N ASN A 406 -21.58 2.03 -0.25
CA ASN A 406 -21.81 1.13 -1.38
C ASN A 406 -20.55 0.33 -1.73
N ARG A 407 -20.71 -0.95 -2.09
CA ARG A 407 -19.64 -1.86 -2.52
C ARG A 407 -18.77 -1.29 -3.63
N GLU A 408 -19.33 -0.47 -4.52
CA GLU A 408 -18.57 0.18 -5.59
C GLU A 408 -17.52 1.17 -5.02
N PHE A 409 -17.86 1.95 -3.99
CA PHE A 409 -16.95 2.88 -3.32
C PHE A 409 -15.82 2.14 -2.63
N ILE A 410 -16.17 1.09 -1.88
CA ILE A 410 -15.20 0.25 -1.18
C ILE A 410 -14.23 -0.36 -2.19
N ARG A 411 -14.74 -0.88 -3.32
CA ARG A 411 -13.91 -1.45 -4.39
C ARG A 411 -13.00 -0.39 -5.01
N ALA A 412 -13.52 0.78 -5.35
CA ALA A 412 -12.74 1.86 -5.94
C ALA A 412 -11.52 2.23 -5.07
N ILE A 413 -11.76 2.47 -3.78
CA ILE A 413 -10.73 2.90 -2.82
C ILE A 413 -9.76 1.77 -2.47
N THR A 414 -10.25 0.52 -2.35
CA THR A 414 -9.38 -0.63 -2.00
C THR A 414 -8.40 -0.97 -3.14
N PHE A 415 -8.80 -0.78 -4.39
CA PHE A 415 -8.00 -1.18 -5.56
C PHE A 415 -7.38 0.00 -6.32
N GLN A 416 -7.34 1.20 -5.72
CA GLN A 416 -6.85 2.43 -6.37
C GLN A 416 -5.34 2.47 -6.67
N GLU A 417 -4.57 1.56 -6.07
CA GLU A 417 -3.12 1.38 -6.27
C GLU A 417 -2.81 -0.07 -6.66
N GLY A 418 -3.51 -0.58 -7.68
CA GLY A 418 -3.32 -1.94 -8.19
C GLY A 418 -2.02 -2.09 -8.99
N ALA A 419 -1.25 -3.15 -8.70
CA ALA A 419 -0.01 -3.49 -9.41
C ALA A 419 -0.23 -3.86 -10.89
N THR A 420 -1.45 -4.29 -11.26
CA THR A 420 -1.79 -4.74 -12.62
C THR A 420 -3.20 -4.30 -13.03
N TYR A 421 -3.30 -3.12 -13.64
CA TYR A 421 -4.54 -2.75 -14.34
C TYR A 421 -4.66 -3.45 -15.69
N ASP A 422 -5.88 -3.82 -16.05
CA ASP A 422 -6.20 -4.46 -17.32
C ASP A 422 -7.56 -3.96 -17.87
N LYS A 423 -7.97 -4.50 -19.02
CA LYS A 423 -9.24 -4.13 -19.68
C LYS A 423 -10.50 -4.46 -18.88
N PHE A 424 -10.40 -5.29 -17.84
CA PHE A 424 -11.52 -5.67 -16.97
C PHE A 424 -11.58 -4.82 -15.69
N THR A 425 -10.56 -4.01 -15.44
CA THR A 425 -10.52 -3.08 -14.32
C THR A 425 -11.64 -2.05 -14.47
N GLY A 426 -12.42 -1.87 -13.41
CA GLY A 426 -13.57 -0.95 -13.44
C GLY A 426 -13.13 0.50 -13.65
N LYS A 427 -13.86 1.24 -14.49
CA LYS A 427 -13.56 2.66 -14.81
C LYS A 427 -13.43 3.53 -13.56
N THR A 428 -14.20 3.24 -12.52
CA THR A 428 -14.15 3.97 -11.24
C THR A 428 -12.81 3.84 -10.53
N VAL A 429 -12.18 2.66 -10.58
CA VAL A 429 -10.82 2.44 -10.05
C VAL A 429 -9.80 3.20 -10.88
N LEU A 430 -9.90 3.11 -12.21
CA LEU A 430 -8.96 3.77 -13.13
C LEU A 430 -9.01 5.30 -13.03
N ILE A 431 -10.22 5.88 -12.98
CA ILE A 431 -10.41 7.33 -12.84
C ILE A 431 -9.87 7.82 -11.50
N LEU A 432 -10.11 7.08 -10.41
CA LEU A 432 -9.58 7.42 -9.10
C LEU A 432 -8.04 7.36 -9.08
N ASN A 433 -7.44 6.35 -9.72
CA ASN A 433 -5.99 6.24 -9.83
C ASN A 433 -5.37 7.43 -10.59
N VAL A 434 -5.97 7.84 -11.72
CA VAL A 434 -5.51 9.02 -12.48
C VAL A 434 -5.70 10.29 -11.64
N ALA A 435 -6.84 10.43 -10.95
CA ALA A 435 -7.13 11.59 -10.11
C ALA A 435 -6.14 11.75 -8.95
N ASN A 436 -5.78 10.66 -8.29
CA ASN A 436 -4.81 10.63 -7.20
C ASN A 436 -3.42 11.12 -7.66
N HIS A 437 -2.90 10.52 -8.72
CA HIS A 437 -1.60 10.93 -9.29
C HIS A 437 -1.63 12.33 -9.90
N LEU A 438 -2.76 12.76 -10.47
CA LEU A 438 -2.90 14.13 -10.94
C LEU A 438 -2.85 15.14 -9.77
N ALA A 439 -3.51 14.84 -8.64
CA ALA A 439 -3.46 15.65 -7.43
C ALA A 439 -2.02 15.80 -6.89
N ASP A 440 -1.22 14.72 -6.92
CA ASP A 440 0.21 14.78 -6.60
C ASP A 440 0.95 15.75 -7.54
N ASN A 441 0.75 15.60 -8.84
CA ASN A 441 1.47 16.36 -9.88
C ASN A 441 1.16 17.86 -9.87
N ILE A 442 -0.05 18.26 -9.46
CA ILE A 442 -0.41 19.67 -9.36
C ILE A 442 0.02 20.32 -8.03
N GLY A 443 0.76 19.60 -7.18
CA GLY A 443 1.39 20.13 -5.98
C GLY A 443 0.64 19.84 -4.67
N TYR A 444 -0.38 18.97 -4.69
CA TYR A 444 -1.13 18.57 -3.49
C TYR A 444 -0.73 17.18 -2.98
N GLY A 445 0.44 16.65 -3.35
CA GLY A 445 0.88 15.32 -2.93
C GLY A 445 1.35 15.21 -1.47
N ILE A 446 1.26 14.00 -0.92
CA ILE A 446 1.64 13.70 0.47
C ILE A 446 2.89 12.81 0.48
N GLY A 447 4.07 13.42 0.41
CA GLY A 447 5.35 12.71 0.58
C GLY A 447 5.81 11.84 -0.59
N ASN A 448 4.96 11.54 -1.56
CA ASN A 448 5.30 10.81 -2.78
C ASN A 448 5.88 11.71 -3.87
N ALA A 449 6.79 11.17 -4.68
CA ALA A 449 7.30 11.85 -5.85
C ALA A 449 6.23 11.85 -6.97
N PRO A 450 6.01 12.99 -7.66
CA PRO A 450 5.14 13.07 -8.84
C PRO A 450 5.48 11.99 -9.85
N LYS A 451 4.47 11.33 -10.42
CA LYS A 451 4.64 10.33 -11.49
C LYS A 451 4.35 10.96 -12.84
N GLU A 452 5.06 10.55 -13.88
CA GLU A 452 4.76 11.00 -15.24
C GLU A 452 3.39 10.47 -15.67
N MET A 453 2.44 11.36 -15.98
CA MET A 453 1.06 10.95 -16.29
C MET A 453 1.01 9.99 -17.48
N SER A 454 1.81 10.24 -18.52
CA SER A 454 1.94 9.42 -19.73
C SER A 454 2.26 7.94 -19.44
N SER A 455 2.94 7.66 -18.31
CA SER A 455 3.34 6.31 -17.89
C SER A 455 2.21 5.53 -17.19
N LEU A 456 1.11 6.18 -16.83
CA LEU A 456 0.01 5.55 -16.11
C LEU A 456 -0.82 4.68 -17.05
N LYS A 457 -0.79 3.36 -16.81
CA LYS A 457 -1.62 2.38 -17.54
C LYS A 457 -3.12 2.67 -17.48
N ALA A 458 -3.59 3.37 -16.43
CA ALA A 458 -4.98 3.79 -16.33
C ALA A 458 -5.41 4.77 -17.44
N ILE A 459 -4.51 5.65 -17.90
CA ILE A 459 -4.80 6.60 -18.99
C ILE A 459 -5.06 5.87 -20.31
N SER A 460 -4.19 4.88 -20.62
CA SER A 460 -4.36 4.08 -21.84
C SER A 460 -5.62 3.21 -21.80
N LEU A 461 -5.93 2.60 -20.64
CA LEU A 461 -7.14 1.79 -20.47
C LEU A 461 -8.44 2.60 -20.51
N LEU A 462 -8.40 3.88 -20.14
CA LEU A 462 -9.52 4.81 -20.26
C LEU A 462 -9.69 5.37 -21.67
N ASN A 463 -8.76 5.10 -22.60
CA ASN A 463 -8.67 5.74 -23.92
C ASN A 463 -8.70 7.27 -23.82
N MET A 464 -7.98 7.80 -22.83
CA MET A 464 -7.96 9.22 -22.53
C MET A 464 -7.02 9.96 -23.49
N GLU A 465 -7.40 11.16 -23.93
CA GLU A 465 -6.52 12.03 -24.70
C GLU A 465 -5.28 12.40 -23.86
N PRO A 466 -4.06 12.36 -24.43
CA PRO A 466 -2.83 12.56 -23.65
C PRO A 466 -2.74 13.90 -22.91
N ASP A 467 -3.41 14.95 -23.40
CA ASP A 467 -3.41 16.31 -22.85
C ASP A 467 -4.58 16.58 -21.89
N LEU A 468 -5.54 15.65 -21.76
CA LEU A 468 -6.69 15.83 -20.89
C LEU A 468 -6.32 15.94 -19.40
N PRO A 469 -5.41 15.11 -18.83
CA PRO A 469 -5.00 15.24 -17.44
C PRO A 469 -4.43 16.62 -17.12
N ASP A 470 -3.59 17.17 -18.01
CA ASP A 470 -2.95 18.46 -17.77
C ASP A 470 -3.96 19.61 -17.78
N LYS A 471 -4.93 19.59 -18.71
CA LYS A 471 -6.04 20.57 -18.74
C LYS A 471 -6.85 20.53 -17.44
N ILE A 472 -7.20 19.33 -16.98
CA ILE A 472 -7.93 19.15 -15.72
C ILE A 472 -7.08 19.61 -14.55
N GLY A 473 -5.79 19.32 -14.54
CA GLY A 473 -4.87 19.75 -13.49
C GLY A 473 -4.84 21.27 -13.31
N GLU A 474 -4.78 22.03 -14.40
CA GLU A 474 -4.81 23.49 -14.35
C GLU A 474 -6.17 24.03 -13.85
N GLU A 475 -7.28 23.43 -14.29
CA GLU A 475 -8.61 23.78 -13.80
C GLU A 475 -8.74 23.53 -12.28
N VAL A 476 -8.26 22.38 -11.80
CA VAL A 476 -8.28 22.04 -10.37
C VAL A 476 -7.39 22.96 -9.56
N LYS A 477 -6.22 23.40 -10.05
CA LYS A 477 -5.39 24.40 -9.35
C LYS A 477 -6.16 25.69 -9.10
N ILE A 478 -6.90 26.19 -10.09
CA ILE A 478 -7.71 27.41 -9.97
C ILE A 478 -8.83 27.22 -8.94
N ILE A 479 -9.52 26.07 -8.99
CA ILE A 479 -10.57 25.72 -8.03
C ILE A 479 -9.97 25.69 -6.62
N MET A 480 -8.89 24.93 -6.42
CA MET A 480 -8.23 24.76 -5.12
C MET A 480 -7.75 26.10 -4.53
N GLN A 481 -7.16 26.99 -5.34
CA GLN A 481 -6.78 28.34 -4.89
C GLN A 481 -7.98 29.18 -4.44
N SER A 482 -9.14 28.97 -5.08
CA SER A 482 -10.37 29.70 -4.78
C SER A 482 -11.11 29.15 -3.55
N VAL A 483 -11.04 27.84 -3.30
CA VAL A 483 -11.81 27.16 -2.24
C VAL A 483 -11.01 26.81 -0.99
N ALA A 484 -9.67 26.83 -1.04
CA ALA A 484 -8.80 26.48 0.11
C ALA A 484 -9.08 27.32 1.36
N ASN A 485 -9.48 28.59 1.19
CA ASN A 485 -9.80 29.50 2.29
C ASN A 485 -11.28 29.46 2.71
N THR A 486 -12.10 28.71 2.00
CA THR A 486 -13.56 28.67 2.19
C THR A 486 -14.00 27.53 3.09
N PHE A 487 -13.29 26.40 3.02
CA PHE A 487 -13.62 25.19 3.77
C PHE A 487 -13.19 25.20 5.21
#